data_AF-A0A8J2EZE6-F1
#
_entry.id   AF-A0A8J2EZE6-F1
#
_cell.length_a   1.000
_cell.length_b   1.000
_cell.length_c   1.000
_cell.angle_alpha   90.00
_cell.angle_beta   90.00
_cell.angle_gamma   90.00
#
_symmetry.space_group_name_H-M   'P 1'
#
loop_
_entity.id
_entity.type
_entity.pdbx_description
1 polymer ?
#
loop_
_entity_poly.entity_id
_entity_poly.type
_entity_poly.pdbx_seq_one_letter_code
_entity_poly.pdbx_strand_id
1 'polypeptide(L)'
;PEYPKNCPQDCELDPWVPGDCSETCGDGVRTFTRQIRVPPAYEGAACGNLTKTEPCKEKECPVHCELHQWSSWGACDTTCGPGVQTRT
;
A
#
# COMPACT_ATOMS: atom_id res chain seq x y z
N PRO A 1 -8.50 -47.24 35.63
CA PRO A 1 -7.64 -46.93 34.47
C PRO A 1 -7.79 -45.45 34.09
N GLU A 2 -6.95 -44.59 34.64
CA GLU A 2 -6.90 -43.20 34.21
C GLU A 2 -6.09 -43.15 32.91
N TYR A 3 -6.80 -42.95 31.80
CA TYR A 3 -6.18 -42.54 30.54
C TYR A 3 -5.38 -41.25 30.81
N PRO A 4 -4.18 -41.07 30.22
CA PRO A 4 -3.53 -39.77 30.29
C PRO A 4 -4.50 -38.74 29.71
N LYS A 5 -5.00 -37.85 30.56
CA LYS A 5 -5.86 -36.75 30.13
C LYS A 5 -4.97 -35.78 29.38
N ASN A 6 -4.99 -35.87 28.06
CA ASN A 6 -4.29 -34.90 27.24
C ASN A 6 -4.97 -33.54 27.43
N CYS A 7 -4.21 -32.55 27.89
CA CYS A 7 -4.74 -31.22 28.19
C CYS A 7 -5.12 -30.50 26.88
N PRO A 8 -6.24 -29.75 26.84
CA PRO A 8 -6.55 -28.88 25.72
C PRO A 8 -5.39 -27.94 25.42
N GLN A 9 -5.02 -27.85 24.14
CA GLN A 9 -3.94 -26.99 23.69
C GLN A 9 -4.49 -26.02 22.66
N ASP A 10 -4.56 -24.76 23.06
CA ASP A 10 -5.01 -23.68 22.19
C ASP A 10 -3.97 -23.36 21.12
N CYS A 11 -4.45 -22.85 20.00
CA CYS A 11 -3.56 -22.37 18.96
C CYS A 11 -2.79 -21.12 19.41
N GLU A 12 -1.46 -21.13 19.22
CA GLU A 12 -0.64 -19.94 19.33
C GLU A 12 -0.19 -19.48 17.94
N LEU A 13 -0.33 -18.19 17.68
CA LEU A 13 0.06 -17.56 16.43
C LEU A 13 1.30 -16.69 16.64
N ASP A 14 2.18 -16.68 15.65
CA ASP A 14 3.33 -15.78 15.65
C ASP A 14 2.89 -14.31 15.53
N PRO A 15 3.80 -13.36 15.84
CA PRO A 15 3.58 -11.95 15.56
C PRO A 15 3.28 -11.69 14.07
N TRP A 16 2.53 -10.63 13.81
CA TRP A 16 2.24 -10.19 12.46
C TRP A 16 3.50 -9.69 11.76
N VAL A 17 3.74 -10.20 10.56
CA VAL A 17 4.79 -9.75 9.65
C VAL A 17 4.15 -8.86 8.58
N PRO A 18 4.50 -7.56 8.50
CA PRO A 18 4.02 -6.68 7.44
C PRO A 18 4.64 -7.04 6.09
N GLY A 19 3.82 -7.12 5.05
CA GLY A 19 4.29 -7.06 3.66
C GLY A 19 4.46 -5.63 3.18
N ASP A 20 4.92 -5.51 1.93
CA ASP A 20 5.10 -4.23 1.25
C ASP A 20 3.76 -3.52 0.99
N CYS A 21 3.81 -2.20 0.84
CA CYS A 21 2.66 -1.43 0.37
C CYS A 21 2.45 -1.72 -1.13
N SER A 22 1.19 -1.92 -1.53
CA SER A 22 0.84 -2.16 -2.95
C SER A 22 1.26 -1.02 -3.87
N GLU A 23 1.32 0.19 -3.32
CA GLU A 23 1.72 1.40 -4.03
C GLU A 23 2.96 2.01 -3.37
N THR A 24 3.90 2.44 -4.21
CA THR A 24 5.10 3.16 -3.74
C THR A 24 4.81 4.65 -3.45
N CYS A 25 3.63 5.14 -3.83
CA CYS A 25 3.15 6.48 -3.53
C CYS A 25 1.63 6.53 -3.51
N GLY A 26 1.04 7.55 -2.89
CA GLY A 26 -0.41 7.66 -2.76
C GLY A 26 -0.97 6.64 -1.77
N ASP A 27 -2.28 6.41 -1.88
CA ASP A 27 -2.99 5.46 -1.03
C ASP A 27 -2.84 4.05 -1.60
N GLY A 28 -2.21 3.18 -0.82
CA GLY A 28 -2.05 1.77 -1.11
C GLY A 28 -2.60 0.91 0.02
N VAL A 29 -2.37 -0.39 -0.11
CA VAL A 29 -2.80 -1.40 0.84
C VAL A 29 -1.65 -2.37 1.09
N ARG A 30 -1.43 -2.76 2.34
CA ARG A 30 -0.46 -3.80 2.70
C ARG A 30 -1.12 -4.97 3.39
N THR A 31 -0.56 -6.14 3.18
CA THR A 31 -1.02 -7.38 3.80
C THR A 31 -0.05 -7.82 4.88
N PHE A 32 -0.57 -8.03 6.08
CA PHE A 32 0.13 -8.68 7.18
C PHE A 32 -0.12 -10.17 7.12
N THR A 33 0.92 -10.95 7.38
CA THR A 33 0.85 -12.42 7.45
C THR A 33 1.42 -12.90 8.78
N ARG A 34 0.93 -14.02 9.29
CA ARG A 34 1.50 -14.71 10.45
C ARG A 34 1.32 -16.21 10.30
N GLN A 35 2.13 -16.97 11.02
CA GLN A 35 2.10 -18.43 10.99
C GLN A 35 1.56 -19.00 12.29
N ILE A 36 1.16 -20.26 12.23
CA ILE A 36 0.78 -21.04 13.40
C ILE A 36 2.07 -21.51 14.07
N ARG A 37 2.32 -20.98 15.27
CA ARG A 37 3.46 -21.38 16.10
C ARG A 37 3.16 -22.68 16.83
N VAL A 38 1.95 -22.80 17.35
CA VAL A 38 1.45 -23.97 18.06
C VAL A 38 0.09 -24.35 17.46
N PRO A 39 -0.03 -25.55 16.86
CA PRO A 39 -1.31 -26.00 16.33
C PRO A 39 -2.29 -26.34 17.48
N PRO A 40 -3.60 -26.15 17.25
CA PRO A 40 -4.60 -26.55 18.25
C PRO A 40 -4.64 -28.07 18.37
N ALA A 41 -4.81 -28.58 19.59
CA ALA A 41 -4.95 -30.01 19.85
C ALA A 41 -6.04 -30.30 20.89
N TYR A 42 -6.61 -31.50 20.78
CA TYR A 42 -7.75 -31.95 21.60
C TYR A 42 -8.92 -30.97 21.49
N GLU A 43 -9.44 -30.51 22.62
CA GLU A 43 -10.53 -29.54 22.70
C GLU A 43 -10.03 -28.09 22.76
N GLY A 44 -8.78 -27.83 22.36
CA GLY A 44 -8.22 -26.49 22.33
C GLY A 44 -8.81 -25.61 21.22
N ALA A 45 -8.75 -24.29 21.43
CA ALA A 45 -9.31 -23.30 20.52
C ALA A 45 -8.55 -23.23 19.18
N ALA A 46 -9.31 -23.19 18.08
CA ALA A 46 -8.76 -23.05 16.74
C ALA A 46 -8.05 -21.70 16.51
N CYS A 47 -7.11 -21.69 15.58
CA CYS A 47 -6.40 -20.47 15.18
C CYS A 47 -7.35 -19.45 14.53
N GLY A 48 -7.09 -18.16 14.80
CA GLY A 48 -7.72 -17.07 14.05
C GLY A 48 -7.10 -16.86 12.66
N ASN A 49 -7.45 -15.74 12.03
CA ASN A 49 -6.94 -15.39 10.69
C ASN A 49 -5.41 -15.31 10.64
N LEU A 50 -4.83 -15.83 9.55
CA LEU A 50 -3.41 -15.80 9.26
C LEU A 50 -3.00 -14.62 8.38
N THR A 51 -3.98 -13.94 7.79
CA THR A 51 -3.80 -12.76 6.94
C THR A 51 -4.69 -11.63 7.42
N LYS A 52 -4.20 -10.41 7.24
CA LYS A 52 -4.89 -9.15 7.58
C LYS A 52 -4.46 -8.09 6.58
N THR A 53 -5.36 -7.18 6.25
CA THR A 53 -5.09 -6.11 5.27
C THR A 53 -5.38 -4.76 5.89
N GLU A 54 -4.48 -3.79 5.68
CA GLU A 54 -4.64 -2.41 6.17
C GLU A 54 -4.16 -1.39 5.13
N PRO A 55 -4.75 -0.18 5.11
CA PRO A 55 -4.26 0.90 4.27
C PRO A 55 -2.83 1.30 4.64
N CYS A 56 -2.07 1.71 3.63
CA CYS A 56 -0.72 2.26 3.76
C CYS A 56 -0.53 3.43 2.79
N LYS A 57 0.32 4.38 3.18
CA LYS A 57 0.74 5.50 2.33
C LYS A 57 2.19 5.81 2.66
N GLU A 58 3.10 5.44 1.76
CA GLU A 58 4.53 5.66 1.98
C GLU A 58 4.93 7.11 1.74
N LYS A 59 4.43 7.69 0.65
CA LYS A 59 4.66 9.08 0.26
C LYS A 59 3.54 9.56 -0.65
N GLU A 60 3.42 10.86 -0.87
CA GLU A 60 2.50 11.38 -1.88
C GLU A 60 3.02 11.09 -3.29
N CYS A 61 2.10 10.81 -4.23
CA CYS A 61 2.52 10.64 -5.62
C CYS A 61 2.96 11.97 -6.22
N PRO A 62 4.04 11.98 -7.01
CA PRO A 62 4.44 13.17 -7.72
C PRO A 62 3.31 13.58 -8.66
N VAL A 63 2.85 14.82 -8.51
CA VAL A 63 1.94 15.42 -9.48
C VAL A 63 2.80 15.78 -10.69
N HIS A 64 2.69 15.02 -11.76
CA HIS A 64 3.23 15.45 -13.03
C HIS A 64 2.43 16.64 -13.52
N CYS A 65 3.01 17.84 -13.44
CA CYS A 65 2.51 18.96 -14.23
C CYS A 65 2.77 18.62 -15.70
N GLU A 66 1.74 18.18 -16.41
CA GLU A 66 1.76 18.15 -17.86
C GLU A 66 1.79 19.60 -18.34
N LEU A 67 3.00 20.11 -18.59
CA LEU A 67 3.17 21.29 -19.40
C LEU A 67 2.78 20.87 -20.82
N HIS A 68 1.63 21.34 -21.31
CA HIS A 68 1.28 21.21 -22.71
C HIS A 68 2.43 21.79 -23.56
N GLN A 69 2.67 21.19 -24.74
CA GLN A 69 3.63 21.75 -25.68
C GLN A 69 3.27 23.22 -25.91
N TRP A 70 4.23 24.12 -25.63
CA TRP A 70 4.11 25.53 -25.98
C TRP A 70 3.56 25.62 -27.41
N SER A 71 2.45 26.32 -27.61
CA SER A 71 1.96 26.56 -28.96
C SER A 71 3.05 27.29 -29.76
N SER A 72 3.14 26.98 -31.05
CA SER A 72 3.99 27.73 -31.98
C SER A 72 3.71 29.22 -31.82
N TRP A 73 4.76 30.05 -31.78
CA TRP A 73 4.63 31.50 -31.71
C TRP A 73 3.53 32.00 -32.65
N GLY A 74 2.55 32.73 -32.11
CA GLY A 74 1.57 33.44 -32.94
C GLY A 74 2.29 34.45 -33.84
N ALA A 75 1.73 34.71 -35.02
CA ALA A 75 2.28 35.70 -35.95
C ALA A 75 2.44 37.05 -35.24
N CYS A 76 3.54 37.75 -35.53
CA CYS A 76 3.84 39.04 -34.93
C CYS A 76 2.76 40.06 -35.31
N ASP A 77 2.08 40.66 -34.32
CA ASP A 77 0.99 41.63 -34.53
C ASP A 77 1.47 43.02 -35.02
N THR A 78 2.75 43.16 -35.41
CA THR A 78 3.31 44.42 -35.88
C THR A 78 4.30 44.22 -37.03
N THR A 79 4.14 45.03 -38.08
CA THR A 79 5.07 45.11 -39.22
C THR A 79 6.22 46.11 -39.00
N CYS A 80 6.22 46.89 -37.90
CA CYS A 80 7.41 47.61 -37.38
C CYS A 80 7.25 48.10 -35.91
N GLY A 81 8.33 47.99 -35.11
CA GLY A 81 8.41 48.45 -33.70
C GLY A 81 8.66 47.31 -32.66
N PRO A 82 9.12 47.60 -31.42
CA PRO A 82 9.34 46.56 -30.40
C PRO A 82 8.00 46.00 -29.88
N GLY A 83 7.70 44.74 -30.21
CA GLY A 83 6.51 44.01 -29.77
C GLY A 83 6.80 43.09 -28.58
N VAL A 84 5.84 42.94 -27.67
CA VAL A 84 5.90 41.98 -26.56
C VAL A 84 5.22 40.69 -27.01
N GLN A 85 5.94 39.57 -26.92
CA GLN A 85 5.36 38.24 -27.11
C GLN A 85 5.15 37.56 -25.76
N THR A 86 3.90 37.18 -25.47
CA THR A 86 3.55 36.37 -24.31
C THR A 86 3.31 34.94 -24.76
N ARG A 87 3.90 33.97 -24.06
CA ARG A 87 3.72 32.54 -24.30
C ARG A 87 3.22 31.89 -23.01
N THR A 88 2.27 30.96 -23.12
CA THR A 88 1.82 30.02 -22.07
C THR A 88 2.10 28.59 -22.50
#